data_AF-A0A3B8XIK7-F1
#
_entry.id   AF-A0A3B8XIK7-F1
#
_cell.length_a   1.000
_cell.length_b   1.000
_cell.length_c   1.000
_cell.angle_alpha   90.00
_cell.angle_beta   90.00
_cell.angle_gamma   90.00
#
_symmetry.space_group_name_H-M   'P 1'
#
loop_
_entity.id
_entity.type
_entity.pdbx_description
1 polymer ?
#
loop_
_entity_poly.entity_id
_entity_poly.type
_entity_poly.pdbx_seq_one_letter_code
_entity_poly.pdbx_strand_id
1 'polypeptide(L)' 'EWISSIEIENLAVGHPKVAEAAVIGIAHPKWDERPLLIVVAKEGQEPTKDEILRYMEGKIAKWWMPDDVVFV' A
#
# COMPACT_ATOMS: atom_id res chain seq x y z
N GLU A 1 -4.07 10.67 14.68
CA GLU A 1 -4.53 11.18 13.37
C GLU A 1 -5.19 10.03 12.61
N TRP A 2 -6.04 10.30 11.62
CA TRP A 2 -6.77 9.26 10.89
C TRP A 2 -6.17 9.07 9.49
N ILE A 3 -5.91 7.82 9.10
CA ILE A 3 -5.45 7.42 7.76
C ILE A 3 -6.59 6.63 7.11
N SER A 4 -7.01 7.02 5.91
CA SER A 4 -8.02 6.27 5.15
C SER A 4 -7.40 5.04 4.50
N SER A 5 -7.65 3.84 5.02
CA SER A 5 -7.22 2.59 4.38
C SER A 5 -7.81 2.46 2.98
N ILE A 6 -9.10 2.79 2.84
CA ILE A 6 -9.84 2.71 1.57
C ILE A 6 -9.20 3.56 0.47
N GLU A 7 -8.67 4.74 0.78
CA GLU A 7 -7.99 5.57 -0.22
C GLU A 7 -6.69 4.93 -0.70
N ILE A 8 -5.90 4.36 0.21
CA ILE A 8 -4.65 3.69 -0.14
C ILE A 8 -4.93 2.39 -0.93
N GLU A 9 -5.95 1.63 -0.53
CA GLU A 9 -6.40 0.41 -1.23
C GLU A 9 -6.86 0.71 -2.65
N ASN A 10 -7.77 1.68 -2.82
CA ASN A 10 -8.26 2.09 -4.13
C ASN A 10 -7.13 2.63 -5.01
N LEU A 11 -6.18 3.36 -4.43
CA LEU A 11 -5.00 3.82 -5.14
C LEU A 11 -4.13 2.65 -5.60
N ALA A 12 -3.87 1.66 -4.73
CA ALA A 12 -3.10 0.47 -5.07
C ALA A 12 -3.76 -0.33 -6.20
N VAL A 13 -5.09 -0.53 -6.16
CA VAL A 13 -5.87 -1.21 -7.21
C VAL A 13 -5.80 -0.45 -8.55
N GLY A 14 -5.56 0.86 -8.53
CA GLY A 14 -5.30 1.66 -9.73
C GLY A 14 -3.97 1.33 -10.45
N HIS A 15 -3.05 0.59 -9.81
CA HIS A 15 -1.80 0.19 -10.43
C HIS A 15 -2.04 -0.93 -11.48
N PRO A 16 -1.44 -0.84 -12.69
CA PRO A 16 -1.73 -1.79 -13.79
C PRO A 16 -1.53 -3.26 -13.46
N LYS A 17 -0.61 -3.57 -12.54
CA LYS A 17 -0.24 -4.93 -12.12
C LYS A 17 -0.96 -5.45 -10.88
N VAL A 18 -1.82 -4.66 -10.24
CA VAL A 18 -2.50 -5.03 -8.98
C VAL A 18 -3.91 -5.52 -9.29
N ALA A 19 -4.26 -6.71 -8.80
CA ALA A 19 -5.61 -7.25 -8.90
C ALA A 19 -6.48 -6.76 -7.74
N GLU A 20 -5.95 -6.89 -6.52
CA GLU A 20 -6.61 -6.52 -5.27
C GLU A 20 -5.58 -5.95 -4.29
N ALA A 21 -6.05 -5.12 -3.36
CA ALA A 21 -5.21 -4.59 -2.29
C ALA A 21 -6.02 -4.43 -0.99
N ALA A 22 -5.34 -4.61 0.13
CA ALA A 22 -5.86 -4.35 1.47
C ALA A 22 -4.82 -3.59 2.29
N VAL A 23 -5.26 -2.71 3.18
CA VAL A 23 -4.38 -1.99 4.11
C VAL A 23 -4.77 -2.30 5.54
N ILE A 24 -3.78 -2.71 6.33
CA ILE A 24 -3.94 -2.94 7.76
C ILE A 24 -2.97 -2.05 8.54
N GLY A 25 -3.34 -1.72 9.79
CA GLY A 25 -2.41 -1.16 10.76
C GLY A 25 -1.52 -2.25 11.33
N ILE A 26 -0.20 -2.01 11.34
CA ILE A 26 0.76 -2.84 12.06
C ILE A 26 1.42 -2.03 13.16
N ALA A 27 1.69 -2.68 14.30
CA ALA A 27 2.32 -2.03 15.44
C ALA A 27 3.65 -1.37 15.06
N HIS A 28 3.85 -0.13 15.48
CA HIS A 28 5.04 0.65 15.18
C HIS A 28 5.58 1.36 16.44
N PRO A 29 6.89 1.25 16.76
CA PRO A 29 7.46 1.72 18.03
C PRO A 29 7.32 3.23 18.30
N LYS A 30 7.13 4.04 17.25
CA LYS A 30 7.02 5.51 17.35
C LYS A 30 5.62 6.06 17.13
N TRP A 31 4.79 5.37 16.36
CA TRP A 31 3.53 5.93 15.82
C TRP A 31 2.31 5.11 16.23
N ASP A 32 2.47 4.19 17.18
CA ASP A 32 1.50 3.18 17.59
C ASP A 32 1.19 2.18 16.46
N GLU A 33 0.71 2.67 15.31
CA GLU A 33 0.48 1.89 14.10
C GLU A 33 1.03 2.58 12.83
N ARG A 34 1.40 1.76 11.84
CA ARG A 34 1.75 2.20 10.49
C ARG A 34 1.03 1.35 9.45
N PRO A 35 0.75 1.89 8.25
CA PRO A 35 0.09 1.11 7.20
C PRO A 35 1.02 0.01 6.65
N LEU A 36 0.51 -1.21 6.59
CA LEU A 36 1.04 -2.30 5.78
C LEU A 36 0.10 -2.50 4.60
N LEU A 37 0.65 -2.47 3.38
CA LEU A 37 -0.11 -2.77 2.17
C LEU A 37 0.06 -4.23 1.79
N ILE A 38 -1.06 -4.92 1.59
CA ILE A 38 -1.11 -6.30 1.10
C ILE A 38 -1.63 -6.25 -0.33
N VAL A 39 -0.93 -6.91 -1.26
CA VAL A 39 -1.20 -6.83 -2.70
C VAL A 39 -1.36 -8.23 -3.28
N VAL A 40 -2.46 -8.44 -4.00
CA VAL A 40 -2.61 -9.55 -4.94
C VAL A 40 -2.19 -9.06 -6.32
N ALA A 41 -1.16 -9.68 -6.91
CA ALA A 41 -0.76 -9.35 -8.27
C ALA A 41 -1.77 -9.89 -9.29
N LYS A 42 -1.91 -9.23 -10.44
CA LYS A 42 -2.63 -9.81 -11.58
C LYS A 42 -1.87 -11.04 -12.08
N GLU A 43 -2.61 -11.97 -12.69
CA GLU A 43 -2.04 -13.19 -13.26
C GLU A 43 -0.88 -12.89 -14.23
N GLY A 44 0.25 -13.57 -14.02
CA GLY A 44 1.47 -13.40 -14.82
C GLY A 44 2.19 -12.06 -14.62
N GLN A 45 1.81 -11.25 -13.62
CA GLN A 45 2.51 -10.04 -13.25
C GLN A 45 3.32 -10.24 -11.96
N GLU A 46 4.48 -9.61 -11.91
CA GLU A 46 5.37 -9.62 -10.75
C GLU A 46 5.72 -8.16 -10.38
N PRO A 47 4.78 -7.38 -9.82
CA PRO A 47 5.10 -6.06 -9.29
C PRO A 47 6.10 -6.17 -8.14
N THR A 48 7.00 -5.19 -8.04
CA THR A 48 7.92 -5.10 -6.91
C THR A 48 7.36 -4.13 -5.86
N LYS A 49 7.80 -4.27 -4.61
CA LYS A 49 7.48 -3.30 -3.53
C LYS A 49 7.79 -1.86 -3.95
N ASP A 50 8.97 -1.62 -4.52
CA ASP A 50 9.39 -0.29 -4.95
C ASP A 50 8.50 0.28 -6.06
N GLU A 51 8.06 -0.57 -7.00
CA GLU A 51 7.12 -0.16 -8.06
C GLU A 51 5.78 0.31 -7.47
N ILE A 52 5.24 -0.43 -6.51
CA ILE A 52 3.99 -0.09 -5.83
C ILE A 52 4.13 1.19 -5.00
N LEU A 53 5.18 1.32 -4.19
CA LEU A 53 5.39 2.52 -3.38
C LEU A 53 5.62 3.76 -4.24
N ARG A 54 6.43 3.66 -5.31
CA ARG A 54 6.63 4.78 -6.25
C ARG A 54 5.34 5.19 -6.93
N TYR A 55 4.44 4.25 -7.23
CA TYR A 55 3.15 4.60 -7.82
C TYR A 55 2.29 5.47 -6.89
N MET A 56 2.48 5.38 -5.58
CA MET A 56 1.75 6.16 -4.57
C MET A 56 2.39 7.52 -4.26
N GLU A 57 3.66 7.72 -4.61
CA GLU A 57 4.38 8.98 -4.36
C GLU A 57 3.65 10.18 -4.97
N GLY A 58 3.44 11.22 -4.16
CA GLY A 58 2.78 12.45 -4.58
C GLY A 58 1.25 12.34 -4.75
N LYS A 59 0.66 11.15 -4.61
CA LYS A 59 -0.80 10.93 -4.69
C LYS A 59 -1.48 10.86 -3.32
N ILE A 60 -0.71 10.57 -2.27
CA ILE A 60 -1.13 10.61 -0.87
C ILE A 60 -0.13 11.43 -0.05
N ALA A 61 -0.54 11.85 1.14
CA ALA A 61 0.36 12.52 2.06
C ALA A 61 1.54 11.59 2.43
N LYS A 62 2.76 12.12 2.54
CA LYS A 62 3.96 11.30 2.81
C LYS A 62 3.82 10.44 4.07
N TRP A 63 3.12 10.93 5.09
CA TRP A 63 2.90 10.19 6.32
C TRP A 63 1.83 9.08 6.20
N TRP A 64 1.09 9.01 5.09
CA TRP A 64 0.18 7.91 4.76
C TRP A 64 0.87 6.76 4.01
N MET A 65 2.08 7.00 3.51
CA MET A 65 2.82 5.97 2.76
C MET A 65 2.96 4.70 3.60
N PRO A 66 2.63 3.52 3.05
CA PRO A 66 2.93 2.25 3.70
C PRO A 66 4.44 2.10 3.94
N ASP A 67 4.82 1.54 5.09
CA ASP A 67 6.24 1.21 5.36
C ASP A 67 6.69 -0.04 4.62
N ASP A 68 5.74 -0.93 4.34
CA ASP A 68 5.99 -2.18 3.63
C ASP A 68 4.84 -2.58 2.70
N VAL A 69 5.18 -3.43 1.73
CA VAL A 69 4.26 -4.04 0.79
C VAL A 69 4.54 -5.55 0.78
N VAL A 70 3.52 -6.34 1.07
CA VAL A 70 3.59 -7.81 1.02
C VAL A 70 2.69 -8.33 -0.10
N PHE A 71 3.14 -9.40 -0.75
CA PHE A 71 2.43 -10.05 -1.84
C PHE A 71 1.88 -11.41 -1.39
N VAL A 72 0.68 -11.75 -1.85
CA VAL A 72 0.00 -13.03 -1.60
C VAL A 72 -0.33 -13.76 -2.89
#